data_AF-A0A1E3H8B9-F1
#
_entry.id   AF-A0A1E3H8B9-F1
#
_cell.length_a   1.000
_cell.length_b   1.000
_cell.length_c   1.000
_cell.angle_alpha   90.00
_cell.angle_beta   90.00
_cell.angle_gamma   90.00
#
_symmetry.space_group_name_H-M   'P 1'
#
loop_
_entity.id
_entity.type
_entity.pdbx_description
1 polymer ?
#
loop_
_entity_poly.entity_id
_entity_poly.type
_entity_poly.pdbx_seq_one_letter_code
_entity_poly.pdbx_strand_id
1 'polypeptide(L)'
;MIAPTFRPKDAPTRLDLPVTDLTALTIAEARDGLTARRFTATELTEAYLSAMEAARELNAYVVETPEKALTMAAASDTKIAAGEARPLEGIPLGIKDLFATEGVHTQAASHILDASSRLTNPP
;
A
#
# COMPACT_ATOMS: atom_id res chain seq x y z
N MET A 1 21.66 9.24 -22.95
CA MET A 1 22.08 8.21 -21.98
C MET A 1 20.83 7.65 -21.34
N ILE A 2 20.49 6.40 -21.63
CA ILE A 2 19.30 5.72 -21.10
C ILE A 2 19.74 5.00 -19.83
N ALA A 3 19.12 5.32 -18.69
CA ALA A 3 19.44 4.65 -17.42
C ALA A 3 19.10 3.15 -17.51
N PRO A 4 19.92 2.26 -16.94
CA PRO A 4 19.66 0.83 -16.95
C PRO A 4 18.42 0.52 -16.11
N THR A 5 17.47 -0.20 -16.70
CA THR A 5 16.32 -0.77 -16.02
C THR A 5 16.81 -1.82 -15.02
N PHE A 6 16.64 -1.54 -13.72
CA PHE A 6 16.90 -2.50 -12.66
C PHE A 6 15.87 -3.63 -12.76
N ARG A 7 16.29 -4.80 -13.28
CA ARG A 7 15.58 -6.07 -13.08
C ARG A 7 16.24 -6.80 -11.90
N PRO A 8 15.51 -7.08 -10.80
CA PRO A 8 16.03 -7.98 -9.77
C PRO A 8 16.27 -9.37 -10.38
N LYS A 9 17.46 -9.93 -10.14
CA LYS A 9 18.00 -11.14 -10.76
C LYS A 9 17.39 -12.44 -10.22
N ASP A 10 16.74 -12.38 -9.05
CA ASP A 10 16.30 -13.56 -8.30
C ASP A 10 14.78 -13.52 -7.98
N ALA A 11 13.98 -12.91 -8.85
CA ALA A 11 12.52 -13.01 -8.74
C ALA A 11 12.07 -14.45 -9.06
N PRO A 12 11.15 -15.05 -8.27
CA PRO A 12 10.69 -16.42 -8.50
C PRO A 12 10.12 -16.58 -9.92
N THR A 13 10.49 -17.68 -10.58
CA THR A 13 10.01 -18.04 -11.92
C THR A 13 8.51 -18.30 -11.92
N ARG A 14 7.82 -17.79 -12.94
CA ARG A 14 6.35 -17.65 -13.10
C ARG A 14 5.54 -18.96 -13.13
N LEU A 15 6.08 -20.13 -12.78
CA LEU A 15 5.43 -21.43 -13.06
C LEU A 15 4.91 -22.17 -11.82
N ASP A 16 4.97 -21.57 -10.62
CA ASP A 16 4.80 -22.32 -9.36
C ASP A 16 3.73 -21.73 -8.41
N LEU A 17 2.90 -20.78 -8.84
CA LEU A 17 1.90 -20.14 -7.96
C LEU A 17 0.47 -20.70 -8.17
N PRO A 18 -0.03 -21.59 -7.29
CA PRO A 18 -1.45 -21.94 -7.23
C PRO A 18 -2.21 -20.82 -6.50
N VAL A 19 -3.34 -20.36 -7.07
CA VAL A 19 -4.09 -19.15 -6.62
C VAL A 19 -3.18 -17.92 -6.57
N THR A 20 -3.33 -17.01 -7.54
CA THR A 20 -2.51 -15.80 -7.70
C THR A 20 -2.24 -15.12 -6.35
N ASP A 21 -1.01 -15.21 -5.84
CA ASP A 21 -0.57 -14.40 -4.70
C ASP A 21 -0.64 -12.93 -5.12
N LEU A 22 -1.66 -12.23 -4.62
CA LEU A 22 -1.93 -10.83 -4.96
C LEU A 22 -0.77 -9.92 -4.54
N THR A 23 0.02 -10.30 -3.54
CA THR A 23 1.16 -9.53 -3.05
C THR A 23 2.41 -9.69 -3.90
N ALA A 24 2.47 -10.72 -4.75
CA ALA A 24 3.57 -10.96 -5.69
C ALA A 24 3.41 -10.23 -7.03
N LEU A 25 2.24 -9.61 -7.28
CA LEU A 25 1.96 -8.90 -8.52
C LEU A 25 2.80 -7.62 -8.63
N THR A 26 3.31 -7.34 -9.83
CA THR A 26 3.80 -5.99 -10.13
C THR A 26 2.63 -4.99 -10.12
N ILE A 27 2.94 -3.71 -9.90
CA ILE A 27 1.90 -2.65 -9.92
C ILE A 27 1.11 -2.62 -11.24
N ALA A 28 1.76 -2.93 -12.37
CA ALA A 28 1.12 -2.99 -13.67
C ALA A 28 0.16 -4.20 -13.77
N GLU A 29 0.59 -5.38 -13.31
CA GLU A 29 -0.26 -6.57 -13.27
C GLU A 29 -1.44 -6.39 -12.31
N ALA A 30 -1.21 -5.74 -11.17
CA ALA A 30 -2.26 -5.40 -10.21
C ALA A 30 -3.31 -4.47 -10.84
N ARG A 31 -2.87 -3.35 -11.44
CA ARG A 31 -3.76 -2.40 -12.14
C ARG A 31 -4.55 -3.07 -13.27
N ASP A 32 -3.89 -3.89 -14.08
CA ASP A 32 -4.52 -4.58 -15.20
C ASP A 32 -5.49 -5.67 -14.69
N GLY A 33 -5.20 -6.28 -13.54
CA GLY A 33 -6.08 -7.21 -12.84
C GLY A 33 -7.35 -6.53 -12.31
N LEU A 34 -7.20 -5.38 -11.65
CA LEU A 34 -8.29 -4.54 -11.15
C LEU A 34 -9.19 -4.04 -12.29
N THR A 35 -8.59 -3.51 -13.35
CA THR A 35 -9.32 -3.02 -14.53
C THR A 35 -10.10 -4.14 -15.22
N ALA A 36 -9.48 -5.33 -15.32
CA ALA A 36 -10.13 -6.52 -15.85
C ALA A 36 -11.11 -7.19 -14.85
N ARG A 37 -11.24 -6.65 -13.63
CA ARG A 37 -12.07 -7.18 -12.54
C ARG A 37 -11.79 -8.66 -12.22
N ARG A 38 -10.52 -9.06 -12.29
CA ARG A 38 -10.07 -10.40 -11.89
C ARG A 38 -10.06 -10.60 -10.36
N PHE A 39 -9.94 -9.49 -9.65
CA PHE A 39 -10.06 -9.32 -8.21
C PHE A 39 -10.41 -7.85 -7.95
N THR A 40 -10.76 -7.54 -6.72
CA THR A 40 -11.14 -6.21 -6.24
C THR A 40 -9.97 -5.51 -5.55
N ALA A 41 -10.04 -4.19 -5.47
CA ALA A 41 -9.11 -3.39 -4.68
C ALA A 41 -9.20 -3.77 -3.19
N THR A 42 -10.38 -4.15 -2.72
CA THR A 42 -10.59 -4.65 -1.35
C THR A 42 -9.82 -5.95 -1.12
N GLU A 43 -9.98 -6.98 -1.97
CA GLU A 43 -9.23 -8.25 -1.87
C GLU A 43 -7.71 -8.03 -1.95
N LEU A 44 -7.26 -7.15 -2.85
CA LEU A 44 -5.85 -6.78 -2.96
C LEU A 44 -5.34 -6.14 -1.66
N THR A 45 -6.11 -5.21 -1.07
CA THR A 45 -5.75 -4.54 0.18
C THR A 45 -5.71 -5.51 1.35
N GLU A 46 -6.70 -6.41 1.47
CA GLU A 46 -6.75 -7.44 2.51
C GLU A 46 -5.54 -8.39 2.44
N ALA A 47 -5.09 -8.74 1.22
CA ALA A 47 -3.89 -9.55 1.04
C ALA A 47 -2.64 -8.83 1.56
N TYR A 48 -2.47 -7.54 1.26
CA TYR A 48 -1.35 -6.75 1.79
C TYR A 48 -1.41 -6.54 3.30
N LEU A 49 -2.60 -6.32 3.88
CA LEU A 49 -2.77 -6.20 5.32
C LEU A 49 -2.45 -7.53 6.04
N SER A 50 -2.85 -8.67 5.47
CA SER A 50 -2.53 -9.99 6.00
C SER A 50 -1.02 -10.27 5.96
N ALA A 51 -0.36 -9.93 4.85
CA ALA A 51 1.09 -10.06 4.73
C ALA A 51 1.85 -9.14 5.68
N MET A 52 1.37 -7.90 5.85
CA MET A 52 1.90 -6.94 6.82
C MET A 52 1.82 -7.49 8.25
N GLU A 53 0.66 -8.01 8.65
CA GLU A 53 0.46 -8.59 9.99
C GLU A 53 1.39 -9.78 10.24
N ALA A 54 1.50 -10.69 9.27
CA ALA A 54 2.39 -11.85 9.37
C ALA A 54 3.88 -11.45 9.48
N ALA A 55 4.26 -10.29 8.92
CA ALA A 55 5.62 -9.77 8.93
C ALA A 55 5.85 -8.67 9.99
N ARG A 56 4.97 -8.56 11.00
CA ARG A 56 5.01 -7.49 12.02
C ARG A 56 6.35 -7.39 12.75
N GLU A 57 7.08 -8.50 12.89
CA GLU A 57 8.41 -8.56 13.50
C GLU A 57 9.47 -7.71 12.77
N LEU A 58 9.26 -7.39 11.48
CA LEU A 58 10.16 -6.55 10.70
C LEU A 58 10.11 -5.07 11.12
N ASN A 59 9.08 -4.66 11.86
CA ASN A 59 8.87 -3.27 12.29
C ASN A 59 8.97 -2.26 11.13
N ALA A 60 8.34 -2.60 9.99
CA ALA A 60 8.46 -1.84 8.75
C ALA A 60 7.54 -0.60 8.68
N TYR A 61 6.48 -0.55 9.49
CA TYR A 61 5.50 0.52 9.53
C TYR A 61 5.54 1.25 10.87
N VAL A 62 5.61 2.59 10.83
CA VAL A 62 5.52 3.44 12.04
C VAL A 62 4.06 3.56 12.51
N VAL A 63 3.15 3.71 11.56
CA VAL A 63 1.70 3.80 11.77
C VAL A 63 1.02 2.98 10.69
N GLU A 64 0.09 2.13 11.11
CA GLU A 64 -0.75 1.32 10.23
C GLU A 64 -2.15 1.95 10.15
N THR A 65 -2.82 1.83 9.00
CA THR A 65 -4.17 2.39 8.80
C THR A 65 -5.12 1.41 8.11
N PRO A 66 -5.36 0.21 8.67
CA PRO A 66 -6.11 -0.85 8.00
C PRO A 66 -7.55 -0.44 7.65
N GLU A 67 -8.28 0.21 8.57
CA GLU A 67 -9.68 0.61 8.34
C GLU A 67 -9.78 1.68 7.25
N LYS A 68 -8.85 2.64 7.26
CA LYS A 68 -8.76 3.68 6.23
C LYS A 68 -8.42 3.07 4.86
N ALA A 69 -7.48 2.13 4.82
CA ALA A 69 -7.08 1.45 3.59
C ALA A 69 -8.26 0.68 2.97
N LEU A 70 -8.99 -0.11 3.78
CA LEU A 70 -10.17 -0.86 3.33
C LEU A 70 -11.31 0.06 2.87
N THR A 71 -11.56 1.16 3.60
CA THR A 71 -12.57 2.16 3.20
C THR A 71 -12.23 2.79 1.85
N MET A 72 -10.96 3.12 1.62
CA MET A 72 -10.50 3.67 0.34
C MET A 72 -10.57 2.63 -0.78
N ALA A 73 -10.23 1.37 -0.50
CA ALA A 73 -10.31 0.27 -1.46
C ALA A 73 -11.75 0.02 -1.96
N ALA A 74 -12.73 -0.01 -1.05
CA ALA A 74 -14.14 -0.15 -1.42
C ALA A 74 -14.64 1.03 -2.29
N ALA A 75 -14.16 2.25 -2.03
CA ALA A 75 -14.46 3.40 -2.87
C ALA A 75 -13.81 3.28 -4.26
N SER A 76 -12.59 2.74 -4.34
CA SER A 76 -11.92 2.42 -5.61
C SER A 76 -12.66 1.34 -6.39
N ASP A 77 -13.16 0.30 -5.75
CA ASP A 77 -13.97 -0.75 -6.38
C ASP A 77 -15.21 -0.15 -7.07
N THR A 78 -15.87 0.80 -6.41
CA THR A 78 -17.01 1.52 -6.99
C THR A 78 -16.62 2.31 -8.25
N LYS A 79 -15.48 3.01 -8.24
CA LYS A 79 -14.98 3.77 -9.40
C LYS A 79 -14.56 2.88 -10.56
N ILE A 80 -13.89 1.76 -10.27
CA ILE A 80 -13.53 0.75 -11.26
C ILE A 80 -14.80 0.13 -11.88
N ALA A 81 -15.82 -0.11 -11.06
CA ALA A 81 -17.12 -0.59 -11.51
C ALA A 81 -17.81 0.40 -12.47
N ALA A 82 -17.67 1.71 -12.20
CA ALA A 82 -18.21 2.78 -13.02
C ALA A 82 -17.39 3.10 -14.30
N GLY A 83 -16.20 2.51 -14.47
CA GLY A 83 -15.31 2.85 -15.58
C GLY A 83 -14.54 4.17 -15.40
N GLU A 84 -14.48 4.67 -14.16
CA GLU A 84 -13.84 5.94 -13.78
C GLU A 84 -12.45 5.70 -13.14
N ALA A 85 -11.83 4.56 -13.47
CA ALA A 85 -10.54 4.18 -12.90
C ALA A 85 -9.44 5.17 -13.30
N ARG A 86 -8.77 5.75 -12.28
CA ARG A 86 -7.52 6.52 -12.44
C ARG A 86 -6.32 5.59 -12.66
N PRO A 87 -5.15 6.09 -13.10
CA PRO A 87 -3.98 5.27 -13.42
C PRO A 87 -3.48 4.33 -12.30
N LEU A 88 -3.73 4.69 -11.03
CA LEU A 88 -3.37 3.91 -9.83
C LEU A 88 -4.60 3.59 -8.95
N GLU A 89 -5.80 3.61 -9.52
CA GLU A 89 -7.02 3.32 -8.75
C GLU A 89 -6.96 1.93 -8.10
N GLY A 90 -7.24 1.85 -6.80
CA GLY A 90 -7.27 0.59 -6.06
C GLY A 90 -5.91 -0.01 -5.70
N ILE A 91 -4.79 0.64 -6.02
CA ILE A 91 -3.45 0.16 -5.64
C ILE A 91 -3.14 0.55 -4.18
N PRO A 92 -2.84 -0.41 -3.28
CA PRO A 92 -2.39 -0.12 -1.92
C PRO A 92 -1.03 0.60 -1.91
N LEU A 93 -0.85 1.56 -1.00
CA LEU A 93 0.38 2.35 -0.90
C LEU A 93 0.90 2.38 0.54
N GLY A 94 2.19 2.06 0.70
CA GLY A 94 2.95 2.39 1.90
C GLY A 94 3.61 3.75 1.75
N ILE A 95 3.30 4.69 2.66
CA ILE A 95 3.85 6.04 2.64
C ILE A 95 4.98 6.15 3.65
N LYS A 96 6.14 6.63 3.22
CA LYS A 96 7.24 6.90 4.14
C LYS A 96 6.82 7.99 5.14
N ASP A 97 7.12 7.78 6.42
CA ASP A 97 6.79 8.69 7.53
C ASP A 97 7.46 10.09 7.45
N LEU A 98 8.12 10.41 6.32
CA LEU A 98 8.57 11.76 5.98
C LEU A 98 7.49 12.60 5.28
N PHE A 99 6.45 11.96 4.75
CA PHE A 99 5.38 12.63 4.01
C PHE A 99 4.12 12.68 4.86
N ALA A 100 3.68 13.90 5.18
CA ALA A 100 2.47 14.12 5.95
C ALA A 100 1.26 13.52 5.22
N THR A 101 0.52 12.68 5.94
CA THR A 101 -0.72 12.08 5.47
C THR A 101 -1.88 12.66 6.28
N GLU A 102 -2.85 13.29 5.62
CA GLU A 102 -3.94 13.97 6.32
C GLU A 102 -4.71 12.99 7.24
N GLY A 103 -4.89 13.40 8.51
CA GLY A 103 -5.56 12.60 9.53
C GLY A 103 -4.77 11.36 10.01
N VAL A 104 -3.49 11.24 9.64
CA VAL A 104 -2.59 10.17 10.10
C VAL A 104 -1.37 10.82 10.74
N HIS A 105 -0.92 10.26 11.86
CA HIS A 105 0.26 10.75 12.55
C HIS A 105 1.51 10.65 11.66
N THR A 106 2.41 11.63 11.75
CA THR A 106 3.65 11.67 10.96
C THR A 106 4.78 12.20 11.84
N GLN A 107 5.85 11.42 12.02
CA GLN A 107 6.94 11.76 12.95
C GLN A 107 8.29 12.00 12.27
N ALA A 108 8.41 11.81 10.95
CA ALA A 108 9.69 11.75 10.28
C ALA A 108 10.65 10.74 10.93
N ALA A 109 10.12 9.67 11.51
CA ALA A 109 10.82 8.71 12.35
C ALA A 109 11.64 9.36 13.50
N SER A 110 11.13 10.45 14.09
CA SER A 110 11.78 11.18 15.17
C SER A 110 10.83 11.58 16.28
N HIS A 111 11.28 11.43 17.53
CA HIS A 111 10.52 11.84 18.72
C HIS A 111 10.30 13.36 18.82
N ILE A 112 11.05 14.18 18.07
CA ILE A 112 10.85 15.65 18.09
C ILE A 112 9.46 16.04 17.56
N LEU A 113 8.90 15.24 16.67
CA LEU A 113 7.55 15.42 16.12
C LEU A 113 6.51 14.54 16.81
N ASP A 114 6.91 13.85 17.88
CA ASP A 114 5.93 13.12 18.68
C ASP A 114 4.96 14.10 19.34
N ALA A 115 3.66 13.84 19.20
CA ALA A 115 2.63 14.66 19.81
C ALA A 115 2.77 14.68 21.34
N SER A 116 3.39 13.64 21.93
CA SER A 116 3.70 13.55 23.37
C SER A 116 4.82 14.50 23.82
N SER A 117 5.69 14.96 22.91
CA SER A 117 6.80 15.86 23.24
C SER A 117 6.37 17.32 23.39
N ARG A 118 5.09 17.65 23.12
CA ARG A 118 4.50 18.99 23.29
C ARG A 118 4.08 19.35 24.72
N LEU A 119 4.58 18.65 25.75
CA LEU A 119 4.60 19.23 27.09
C LEU A 119 5.72 20.27 27.16
N THR A 120 5.37 21.56 27.02
CA THR A 120 5.83 22.68 27.89
C THR A 120 5.55 24.08 27.34
N ASN A 121 4.79 24.29 26.25
CA ASN A 121 4.47 25.67 25.87
C ASN A 121 3.01 25.87 25.43
N PRO A 122 2.12 26.33 26.35
CA PRO A 122 0.87 26.96 25.95
C PRO A 122 1.13 28.34 25.28
N PRO A 123 0.13 28.91 24.56
CA PRO A 123 0.32 30.05 23.64
C PRO A 123 0.89 31.31 24.27
#